data_AF-A0A7C4E528-F1
#
_entry.id   AF-A0A7C4E528-F1
#
_cell.length_a   1.000
_cell.length_b   1.000
_cell.length_c   1.000
_cell.angle_alpha   90.00
_cell.angle_beta   90.00
_cell.angle_gamma   90.00
#
_symmetry.space_group_name_H-M   'P 1'
#
loop_
_entity.id
_entity.type
_entity.pdbx_description
1 polymer ?
#
loop_
_entity_poly.entity_id
_entity_poly.type
_entity_poly.pdbx_seq_one_letter_code
_entity_poly.pdbx_strand_id
1 'polypeptide(L)'
;MLEVIKLPRGGYVITSDGKLILQVGIPPETIKDTIKLFGEAPQHYIVPKRLIDTTTFLNTAEIEFPIYYNYFVKKRKTYILCTKEQELVLKTLFKESLIGPSKILEEDFGEGIKCNIEKEMLFFRRKDQRNKNELFEIENSVEFIDLEKDVFIGDIKVKKFQDEIFFFRGDKQEELNLENKKLNSLPYDFNLGAKKTFERRKLENFTFPRFGFTCLGSSNGFDPDGTTSGFILWINGKGIFIDPPAGAFNELEKNNIPISSIVGIILTHCHADHDAGTLQSMLRGNKVRIYTTRTIWESFKTKYKGLLNVDDNFFESLCETFFVKVGKNINIENANFRFHHALHSIPTIGFTVEFEDKTLFYSSDTFVSDRTKLLLDEGIISTERYDFVMNYFKKFDYVLHEAGGG
;
A
#
# COMPACT_ATOMS: atom_id res chain seq x y z
N MET A 1 -3.47 28.42 -21.05
CA MET A 1 -2.76 28.50 -19.75
C MET A 1 -3.21 27.29 -18.97
N LEU A 2 -2.25 26.51 -18.51
CA LEU A 2 -2.53 25.33 -17.69
C LEU A 2 -2.44 25.74 -16.22
N GLU A 3 -3.41 25.29 -15.43
CA GLU A 3 -3.40 25.50 -13.99
C GLU A 3 -2.71 24.32 -13.31
N VAL A 4 -1.81 24.61 -12.37
CA VAL A 4 -1.06 23.62 -11.60
C VAL A 4 -1.43 23.73 -10.13
N ILE A 5 -1.84 22.61 -9.56
CA ILE A 5 -2.21 22.51 -8.15
C ILE A 5 -1.21 21.59 -7.46
N LYS A 6 -0.52 22.10 -6.44
CA LYS A 6 0.33 21.27 -5.56
C LYS A 6 -0.57 20.50 -4.59
N LEU A 7 -0.44 19.17 -4.59
CA LEU A 7 -1.25 18.33 -3.72
C LEU A 7 -0.73 18.34 -2.27
N PRO A 8 -1.63 18.27 -1.26
CA PRO A 8 -1.25 18.19 0.16
C PRO A 8 -0.28 17.06 0.51
N ARG A 9 -0.45 15.88 -0.11
CA ARG A 9 0.42 14.70 0.10
C ARG A 9 1.65 14.68 -0.81
N GLY A 10 1.81 15.68 -1.68
CA GLY A 10 2.93 15.85 -2.61
C GLY A 10 2.56 15.55 -4.07
N GLY A 11 3.43 15.97 -4.98
CA GLY A 11 3.15 15.96 -6.42
C GLY A 11 2.33 17.17 -6.89
N TYR A 12 2.09 17.21 -8.20
CA TYR A 12 1.40 18.30 -8.89
C TYR A 12 0.33 17.76 -9.80
N VAL A 13 -0.84 18.39 -9.81
CA VAL A 13 -1.91 18.10 -10.77
C VAL A 13 -1.99 19.23 -11.78
N ILE A 14 -2.10 18.87 -13.05
CA ILE A 14 -2.24 19.80 -14.16
C ILE A 14 -3.69 19.72 -14.65
N THR A 15 -4.29 20.90 -14.81
CA THR A 15 -5.65 21.05 -15.32
C THR A 15 -5.71 22.04 -16.47
N SER A 16 -6.67 21.84 -17.38
CA SER A 16 -7.05 22.80 -18.41
C SER A 16 -8.55 23.02 -18.30
N ASP A 17 -8.98 24.28 -18.20
CA ASP A 17 -10.40 24.65 -18.14
C ASP A 17 -11.18 23.89 -17.04
N GLY A 18 -10.53 23.70 -15.89
CA GLY A 18 -11.08 22.97 -14.73
C GLY A 18 -11.09 21.44 -14.86
N LYS A 19 -10.62 20.88 -15.98
CA LYS A 19 -10.55 19.42 -16.20
C LYS A 19 -9.17 18.87 -15.86
N LEU A 20 -9.14 17.72 -15.19
CA LEU A 20 -7.93 16.96 -14.89
C LEU A 20 -7.26 16.46 -16.17
N ILE A 21 -5.97 16.81 -16.35
CA ILE A 21 -5.16 16.34 -17.47
C ILE A 21 -4.26 15.19 -17.00
N LEU A 22 -3.36 15.48 -16.05
CA LEU A 22 -2.40 14.51 -15.52
C LEU A 22 -1.91 14.90 -14.12
N GLN A 23 -1.27 13.95 -13.44
CA GLN A 23 -0.53 14.18 -12.20
C GLN A 23 0.97 13.88 -12.37
N VAL A 24 1.83 14.75 -11.87
CA VAL A 24 3.29 14.57 -11.79
C VAL A 24 3.66 14.22 -10.36
N GLY A 25 4.30 13.07 -10.18
CA GLY A 25 4.63 12.57 -8.86
C GLY A 25 3.45 11.90 -8.18
N ILE A 26 3.67 10.68 -7.69
CA ILE A 26 2.61 9.82 -7.19
C ILE A 26 2.97 9.30 -5.77
N PRO A 27 3.16 10.17 -4.77
CA PRO A 27 3.30 9.71 -3.39
C PRO A 27 2.11 8.89 -2.90
N PRO A 28 2.27 8.17 -1.78
CA PRO A 28 1.20 7.36 -1.22
C PRO A 28 -0.02 8.23 -0.94
N GLU A 29 -1.20 7.66 -1.19
CA GLU A 29 -2.50 8.28 -0.92
C GLU A 29 -2.83 9.56 -1.72
N THR A 30 -2.04 9.99 -2.71
CA THR A 30 -2.38 11.22 -3.49
C THR A 30 -3.68 11.14 -4.27
N ILE A 31 -4.16 9.93 -4.57
CA ILE A 31 -5.50 9.73 -5.13
C ILE A 31 -6.59 10.36 -4.26
N LYS A 32 -6.43 10.33 -2.93
CA LYS A 32 -7.35 10.95 -1.97
C LYS A 32 -7.46 12.45 -2.17
N ASP A 33 -6.33 13.11 -2.41
CA ASP A 33 -6.30 14.54 -2.67
C ASP A 33 -7.06 14.87 -3.97
N THR A 34 -6.87 14.08 -5.02
CA THR A 34 -7.56 14.32 -6.30
C THR A 34 -9.06 14.02 -6.24
N ILE A 35 -9.47 12.95 -5.58
CA ILE A 35 -10.90 12.66 -5.33
C ILE A 35 -11.54 13.80 -4.53
N LYS A 36 -10.85 14.32 -3.51
CA LYS A 36 -11.36 15.43 -2.69
C LYS A 36 -11.53 16.72 -3.49
N LEU A 37 -10.56 17.04 -4.34
CA LEU A 37 -10.53 18.31 -5.09
C LEU A 37 -11.41 18.29 -6.33
N PHE A 38 -11.52 17.14 -7.01
CA PHE A 38 -12.13 17.04 -8.34
C PHE A 38 -13.26 16.02 -8.44
N GLY A 39 -13.51 15.22 -7.40
CA GLY A 39 -14.46 14.11 -7.44
C GLY A 39 -13.99 12.92 -8.30
N GLU A 40 -12.74 12.92 -8.77
CA GLU A 40 -12.15 11.82 -9.52
C GLU A 40 -10.61 11.80 -9.48
N ALA A 41 -10.04 10.66 -9.88
CA ALA A 41 -8.60 10.50 -10.06
C ALA A 41 -8.17 10.79 -11.51
N PRO A 42 -6.93 11.30 -11.73
CA PRO A 42 -6.35 11.43 -13.05
C PRO A 42 -6.28 10.11 -13.82
N GLN A 43 -6.23 10.20 -15.15
CA GLN A 43 -6.00 9.05 -16.03
C GLN A 43 -4.52 8.91 -16.41
N HIS A 44 -3.78 10.02 -16.46
CA HIS A 44 -2.37 10.06 -16.86
C HIS A 44 -1.50 10.46 -15.68
N TYR A 45 -0.39 9.76 -15.48
CA TYR A 45 0.55 10.00 -14.40
C TYR A 45 1.99 10.02 -14.92
N ILE A 46 2.76 11.03 -14.53
CA ILE A 46 4.20 11.09 -14.77
C ILE A 46 4.91 10.55 -13.54
N VAL A 47 5.65 9.46 -13.74
CA VAL A 47 6.47 8.82 -12.71
C VAL A 47 7.68 9.71 -12.44
N PRO A 48 7.97 10.09 -11.19
CA PRO A 48 9.10 10.97 -10.90
C PRO A 48 10.45 10.32 -11.15
N LYS A 49 11.49 11.13 -11.35
CA LYS A 49 12.86 10.66 -11.55
C LYS A 49 13.32 9.65 -10.50
N ARG A 50 13.21 10.01 -9.22
CA ARG A 50 13.49 9.12 -8.10
C ARG A 50 12.21 8.41 -7.70
N LEU A 51 12.27 7.11 -7.50
CA LEU A 51 11.12 6.30 -7.09
C LEU A 51 10.96 6.25 -5.57
N ILE A 52 12.02 6.53 -4.81
CA ILE A 52 12.01 6.67 -3.35
C ILE A 52 12.44 8.09 -2.98
N ASP A 53 11.66 8.75 -2.12
CA ASP A 53 12.03 10.05 -1.57
C ASP A 53 13.14 9.90 -0.53
N THR A 54 14.21 10.68 -0.65
CA THR A 54 15.40 10.54 0.20
C THR A 54 15.25 11.13 1.61
N THR A 55 14.14 11.83 1.88
CA THR A 55 13.88 12.50 3.18
C THR A 55 12.90 11.70 4.02
N THR A 56 11.85 11.20 3.38
CA THR A 56 10.75 10.46 4.00
C THR A 56 10.88 8.96 3.81
N PHE A 57 11.70 8.48 2.87
CA PHE A 57 11.86 7.07 2.50
C PHE A 57 10.58 6.41 1.96
N LEU A 58 9.64 7.21 1.46
CA LEU A 58 8.40 6.72 0.87
C LEU A 58 8.53 6.51 -0.64
N ASN A 59 7.76 5.55 -1.16
CA ASN A 59 7.55 5.39 -2.59
C ASN A 59 6.87 6.63 -3.18
N THR A 60 7.39 7.16 -4.28
CA THR A 60 6.86 8.33 -4.99
C THR A 60 6.20 7.96 -6.32
N ALA A 61 6.11 6.67 -6.61
CA ALA A 61 5.45 6.07 -7.76
C ALA A 61 4.33 5.09 -7.31
N GLU A 62 3.58 5.46 -6.28
CA GLU A 62 2.55 4.64 -5.65
C GLU A 62 1.22 4.70 -6.43
N ILE A 63 1.12 3.93 -7.50
CA ILE A 63 0.04 4.03 -8.50
C ILE A 63 -0.99 2.89 -8.44
N GLU A 64 -0.87 1.99 -7.46
CA GLU A 64 -1.79 0.87 -7.24
C GLU A 64 -3.27 1.32 -7.15
N PHE A 65 -3.61 2.20 -6.21
CA PHE A 65 -4.98 2.69 -6.06
C PHE A 65 -5.51 3.48 -7.27
N PRO A 66 -4.73 4.36 -7.93
CA PRO A 66 -5.11 4.93 -9.21
C PRO A 66 -5.46 3.91 -10.30
N ILE A 67 -4.72 2.80 -10.39
CA ILE A 67 -5.02 1.71 -11.33
C ILE A 67 -6.36 1.08 -11.00
N TYR A 68 -6.60 0.72 -9.73
CA TYR A 68 -7.87 0.15 -9.31
C TYR A 68 -9.05 1.11 -9.54
N TYR A 69 -8.90 2.40 -9.22
CA TYR A 69 -9.94 3.39 -9.44
C TYR A 69 -10.29 3.53 -10.93
N ASN A 70 -9.29 3.72 -11.80
CA ASN A 70 -9.54 3.87 -13.22
C ASN A 70 -10.13 2.59 -13.83
N TYR A 71 -9.64 1.41 -13.43
CA TYR A 71 -10.08 0.15 -14.00
C TYR A 71 -11.45 -0.30 -13.49
N PHE A 72 -11.63 -0.40 -12.17
CA PHE A 72 -12.84 -0.96 -11.58
C PHE A 72 -13.96 0.06 -11.48
N VAL A 73 -13.66 1.34 -11.17
CA VAL A 73 -14.67 2.39 -10.99
C VAL A 73 -14.96 3.11 -12.31
N LYS A 74 -13.93 3.61 -13.00
CA LYS A 74 -14.11 4.41 -14.22
C LYS A 74 -14.11 3.59 -15.53
N LYS A 75 -13.84 2.28 -15.47
CA LYS A 75 -13.80 1.35 -16.62
C LYS A 75 -12.87 1.83 -17.76
N ARG A 76 -11.70 2.38 -17.41
CA ARG A 76 -10.68 2.88 -18.34
C ARG A 76 -9.27 2.48 -17.91
N LYS A 77 -8.31 2.55 -18.82
CA LYS A 77 -6.89 2.34 -18.51
C LYS A 77 -6.29 3.53 -17.77
N THR A 78 -5.28 3.27 -16.94
CA THR A 78 -4.34 4.25 -16.43
C THR A 78 -3.13 4.35 -17.36
N TYR A 79 -2.78 5.56 -17.78
CA TYR A 79 -1.60 5.84 -18.59
C TYR A 79 -0.44 6.28 -17.70
N ILE A 80 0.68 5.56 -17.79
CA ILE A 80 1.87 5.80 -16.97
C ILE A 80 2.99 6.27 -17.87
N LEU A 81 3.36 7.54 -17.73
CA LEU A 81 4.44 8.17 -18.46
C LEU A 81 5.72 8.00 -17.65
N CYS A 82 6.64 7.17 -18.15
CA CYS A 82 7.88 6.84 -17.45
C CYS A 82 9.00 6.49 -18.43
N THR A 83 10.23 6.36 -17.93
CA THR A 83 11.35 5.82 -18.72
C THR A 83 11.22 4.31 -18.89
N LYS A 84 11.97 3.72 -19.82
CA LYS A 84 12.01 2.25 -20.02
C LYS A 84 12.55 1.49 -18.81
N GLU A 85 13.47 2.08 -18.07
CA GLU A 85 13.99 1.51 -16.83
C GLU A 85 12.92 1.48 -15.73
N GLN A 86 12.22 2.60 -15.54
CA GLN A 86 11.11 2.69 -14.59
C GLN A 86 9.97 1.73 -14.96
N GLU A 87 9.68 1.55 -16.25
CA GLU A 87 8.67 0.60 -16.73
C GLU A 87 8.96 -0.84 -16.24
N LEU A 88 10.22 -1.27 -16.28
CA LEU A 88 10.62 -2.61 -15.81
C LEU A 88 10.41 -2.78 -14.30
N VAL A 89 10.78 -1.75 -13.54
CA VAL A 89 10.58 -1.71 -12.09
C VAL A 89 9.08 -1.75 -11.74
N LEU A 90 8.27 -0.91 -12.38
CA LEU A 90 6.84 -0.82 -12.12
C LEU A 90 6.08 -2.09 -12.51
N LYS A 91 6.45 -2.74 -13.61
CA LYS A 91 5.87 -4.06 -13.97
C LYS A 91 6.09 -5.10 -12.89
N THR A 92 7.28 -5.12 -12.29
CA THR A 92 7.60 -6.02 -11.18
C THR A 92 6.78 -5.66 -9.94
N LEU A 93 6.71 -4.37 -9.59
CA LEU A 93 5.88 -3.87 -8.48
C LEU A 93 4.41 -4.25 -8.64
N PHE A 94 3.83 -4.05 -9.83
CA PHE A 94 2.42 -4.38 -10.10
C PHE A 94 2.12 -5.87 -10.05
N LYS A 95 3.09 -6.70 -10.44
CA LYS A 95 2.94 -8.14 -10.29
C LYS A 95 2.78 -8.52 -8.82
N GLU A 96 3.66 -8.01 -7.95
CA GLU A 96 3.63 -8.32 -6.52
C GLU A 96 2.43 -7.71 -5.77
N SER A 97 2.07 -6.47 -6.10
CA SER A 97 0.96 -5.75 -5.42
C SER A 97 -0.42 -6.07 -5.99
N LEU A 98 -0.61 -6.06 -7.30
CA LEU A 98 -1.95 -6.15 -7.91
C LEU A 98 -2.41 -7.58 -8.22
N ILE A 99 -1.46 -8.50 -8.40
CA ILE A 99 -1.72 -9.89 -8.82
C ILE A 99 -1.26 -10.88 -7.73
N GLY A 100 -0.18 -10.55 -7.03
CA GLY A 100 0.49 -11.40 -6.05
C GLY A 100 1.65 -12.21 -6.63
N PRO A 101 2.46 -12.83 -5.75
CA PRO A 101 3.62 -13.62 -6.14
C PRO A 101 3.20 -14.84 -6.95
N SER A 102 4.05 -15.24 -7.90
CA SER A 102 3.76 -16.39 -8.78
C SER A 102 3.87 -17.76 -8.10
N LYS A 103 4.36 -17.82 -6.86
CA LYS A 103 4.51 -19.06 -6.10
C LYS A 103 4.21 -18.80 -4.64
N ILE A 104 3.39 -19.68 -4.07
CA ILE A 104 3.17 -19.76 -2.62
C ILE A 104 4.07 -20.85 -2.05
N LEU A 105 4.79 -20.55 -0.97
CA LEU A 105 5.74 -21.48 -0.37
C LEU A 105 5.05 -22.39 0.64
N GLU A 106 5.17 -23.71 0.47
CA GLU A 106 4.58 -24.71 1.37
C GLU A 106 5.08 -24.57 2.82
N GLU A 107 6.29 -24.06 3.01
CA GLU A 107 6.87 -23.86 4.34
C GLU A 107 6.17 -22.78 5.19
N ASP A 108 5.35 -21.92 4.56
CA ASP A 108 4.51 -20.94 5.24
C ASP A 108 3.38 -21.60 6.03
N PHE A 109 3.09 -22.88 5.79
CA PHE A 109 1.98 -23.61 6.39
C PHE A 109 2.46 -24.63 7.42
N GLY A 110 1.74 -24.69 8.54
CA GLY A 110 1.88 -25.79 9.49
C GLY A 110 1.42 -27.12 8.88
N GLU A 111 1.96 -28.22 9.41
CA GLU A 111 1.57 -29.57 9.01
C GLU A 111 0.04 -29.78 9.04
N GLY A 112 -0.50 -30.35 7.98
CA GLY A 112 -1.93 -30.65 7.83
C GLY A 112 -2.80 -29.46 7.42
N ILE A 113 -2.27 -28.25 7.32
CA ILE A 113 -3.01 -27.09 6.80
C ILE A 113 -3.14 -27.21 5.28
N LYS A 114 -4.39 -27.30 4.80
CA LYS A 114 -4.72 -27.33 3.37
C LYS A 114 -5.40 -26.02 3.00
N CYS A 115 -4.72 -25.18 2.23
CA CYS A 115 -5.27 -23.95 1.66
C CYS A 115 -4.96 -23.91 0.16
N ASN A 116 -5.92 -23.47 -0.66
CA ASN A 116 -5.71 -23.33 -2.10
C ASN A 116 -5.62 -21.85 -2.49
N ILE A 117 -4.57 -21.21 -1.98
CA ILE A 117 -4.37 -19.76 -2.12
C ILE A 117 -4.33 -19.34 -3.59
N GLU A 118 -3.73 -20.16 -4.47
CA GLU A 118 -3.70 -19.87 -5.90
C GLU A 118 -5.10 -19.79 -6.51
N LYS A 119 -6.02 -20.70 -6.13
CA LYS A 119 -7.42 -20.64 -6.58
C LYS A 119 -8.19 -19.49 -5.91
N GLU A 120 -7.90 -19.19 -4.65
CA GLU A 120 -8.48 -18.03 -3.94
C GLU A 120 -8.08 -16.72 -4.66
N MET A 121 -6.79 -16.50 -4.93
CA MET A 121 -6.29 -15.34 -5.68
C MET A 121 -6.91 -15.27 -7.08
N LEU A 122 -7.02 -16.39 -7.79
CA LEU A 122 -7.66 -16.42 -9.11
C LEU A 122 -9.14 -16.01 -9.06
N PHE A 123 -9.85 -16.32 -7.98
CA PHE A 123 -11.23 -15.85 -7.77
C PHE A 123 -11.28 -14.33 -7.64
N PHE A 124 -10.37 -13.72 -6.88
CA PHE A 124 -10.30 -12.26 -6.71
C PHE A 124 -9.88 -11.51 -7.96
N ARG A 125 -9.13 -12.18 -8.85
CA ARG A 125 -8.79 -11.62 -10.16
C ARG A 125 -9.98 -11.53 -11.11
N ARG A 126 -11.15 -12.13 -10.82
CA ARG A 126 -12.30 -12.02 -11.73
C ARG A 126 -12.86 -10.59 -11.73
N LYS A 127 -13.14 -10.02 -12.91
CA LYS A 127 -13.77 -8.68 -13.00
C LYS A 127 -15.17 -8.65 -12.42
N ASP A 128 -15.90 -9.74 -12.62
CA ASP A 128 -17.14 -10.07 -11.94
C ASP A 128 -16.94 -11.45 -11.32
N GLN A 129 -17.13 -11.56 -10.01
CA GLN A 129 -16.96 -12.81 -9.25
C GLN A 129 -17.80 -13.97 -9.82
N ARG A 130 -18.90 -13.68 -10.54
CA ARG A 130 -19.74 -14.66 -11.23
C ARG A 130 -19.24 -15.06 -12.62
N ASN A 131 -18.39 -14.23 -13.25
CA ASN A 131 -17.84 -14.49 -14.58
C ASN A 131 -16.40 -15.01 -14.48
N LYS A 132 -16.22 -16.30 -14.76
CA LYS A 132 -14.92 -16.97 -14.68
C LYS A 132 -13.97 -16.65 -15.85
N ASN A 133 -14.49 -16.08 -16.93
CA ASN A 133 -13.75 -15.91 -18.19
C ASN A 133 -13.06 -14.54 -18.30
N GLU A 134 -13.39 -13.60 -17.42
CA GLU A 134 -12.84 -12.25 -17.46
C GLU A 134 -11.99 -11.98 -16.23
N LEU A 135 -10.68 -12.00 -16.42
CA LEU A 135 -9.71 -11.70 -15.38
C LEU A 135 -9.19 -10.27 -15.48
N PHE A 136 -8.83 -9.73 -14.34
CA PHE A 136 -7.98 -8.58 -14.18
C PHE A 136 -6.55 -8.97 -14.60
N GLU A 137 -6.03 -8.16 -15.52
CA GLU A 137 -4.68 -8.26 -16.06
C GLU A 137 -4.08 -6.86 -16.11
N ILE A 138 -2.78 -6.77 -15.88
CA ILE A 138 -2.06 -5.50 -15.83
C ILE A 138 -2.12 -4.81 -17.21
N GLU A 139 -1.99 -5.59 -18.29
CA GLU A 139 -2.01 -5.12 -19.68
C GLU A 139 -3.36 -4.50 -20.08
N ASN A 140 -4.44 -4.94 -19.43
CA ASN A 140 -5.79 -4.44 -19.65
C ASN A 140 -6.10 -3.22 -18.79
N SER A 141 -5.34 -2.97 -17.73
CA SER A 141 -5.56 -1.87 -16.77
C SER A 141 -4.58 -0.71 -16.91
N VAL A 142 -3.40 -0.95 -17.48
CA VAL A 142 -2.31 0.00 -17.60
C VAL A 142 -1.82 0.11 -19.04
N GLU A 143 -1.40 1.30 -19.42
CA GLU A 143 -0.61 1.54 -20.64
C GLU A 143 0.62 2.39 -20.30
N PHE A 144 1.81 1.87 -20.61
CA PHE A 144 3.06 2.59 -20.39
C PHE A 144 3.41 3.43 -21.63
N ILE A 145 3.70 4.70 -21.41
CA ILE A 145 4.10 5.65 -22.44
C ILE A 145 5.54 6.08 -22.15
N ASP A 146 6.39 5.96 -23.16
CA ASP A 146 7.81 6.31 -23.09
C ASP A 146 7.98 7.82 -22.98
N LEU A 147 8.34 8.29 -21.78
CA LEU A 147 8.51 9.71 -21.46
C LEU A 147 9.76 10.34 -22.11
N GLU A 148 10.66 9.54 -22.70
CA GLU A 148 11.78 10.06 -23.51
C GLU A 148 11.32 10.55 -24.89
N LYS A 149 10.05 10.33 -25.25
CA LYS A 149 9.43 10.82 -26.49
C LYS A 149 8.44 11.93 -26.21
N ASP A 150 8.03 12.64 -27.27
CA ASP A 150 6.89 13.54 -27.21
C ASP A 150 5.61 12.74 -26.89
N VAL A 151 4.94 13.07 -25.79
CA VAL A 151 3.70 12.43 -25.37
C VAL A 151 2.52 13.36 -25.61
N PHE A 152 1.42 12.86 -26.18
CA PHE A 152 0.23 13.66 -26.46
C PHE A 152 -0.95 13.19 -25.59
N ILE A 153 -1.54 14.14 -24.86
CA ILE A 153 -2.73 13.96 -24.03
C ILE A 153 -3.78 14.95 -24.53
N GLY A 154 -4.65 14.49 -25.44
CA GLY A 154 -5.54 15.38 -26.16
C GLY A 154 -4.75 16.37 -27.04
N ASP A 155 -4.97 17.67 -26.84
CA ASP A 155 -4.27 18.76 -27.52
C ASP A 155 -2.98 19.20 -26.81
N ILE A 156 -2.68 18.62 -25.64
CA ILE A 156 -1.48 18.93 -24.85
C ILE A 156 -0.36 17.95 -25.18
N LYS A 157 0.78 18.48 -25.60
CA LYS A 157 2.04 17.74 -25.78
C LYS A 157 2.92 17.94 -24.55
N VAL A 158 3.33 16.83 -23.94
CA VAL A 158 4.26 16.76 -22.81
C VAL A 158 5.64 16.36 -23.33
N LYS A 159 6.68 17.10 -22.94
CA LYS A 159 8.08 16.77 -23.23
C LYS A 159 8.91 16.78 -21.97
N LYS A 160 9.65 15.71 -21.72
CA LYS A 160 10.75 15.71 -20.76
C LYS A 160 12.01 16.25 -21.43
N PHE A 161 12.67 17.20 -20.80
CA PHE A 161 14.01 17.63 -21.17
C PHE A 161 14.86 17.77 -19.91
N GLN A 162 15.90 16.94 -19.79
CA GLN A 162 16.69 16.80 -18.56
C GLN A 162 15.79 16.48 -17.35
N ASP A 163 15.82 17.33 -16.33
CA ASP A 163 15.07 17.19 -15.08
C ASP A 163 13.82 18.07 -15.03
N GLU A 164 13.32 18.48 -16.20
CA GLU A 164 12.15 19.36 -16.34
C GLU A 164 11.12 18.77 -17.32
N ILE A 165 9.85 19.03 -17.04
CA ILE A 165 8.68 18.63 -17.82
C ILE A 165 8.03 19.89 -18.40
N PHE A 166 7.94 19.92 -19.73
CA PHE A 166 7.39 21.02 -20.50
C PHE A 166 6.06 20.63 -21.14
N PHE A 167 5.16 21.61 -21.28
CA PHE A 167 3.83 21.44 -21.83
C PHE A 167 3.63 22.37 -23.03
N PHE A 168 2.98 21.88 -24.08
CA PHE A 168 2.77 22.61 -25.32
C PHE A 168 1.34 22.38 -25.84
N ARG A 169 0.76 23.38 -26.50
CA ARG A 169 -0.46 23.25 -27.31
C ARG A 169 -0.08 23.57 -28.77
N GLY A 170 -0.04 22.52 -29.61
CA GLY A 170 0.62 22.59 -30.92
C GLY A 170 2.13 22.84 -30.79
N ASP A 171 2.62 23.93 -31.38
CA ASP A 171 4.02 24.36 -31.31
C ASP A 171 4.28 25.44 -30.23
N LYS A 172 3.22 25.94 -29.60
CA LYS A 172 3.33 26.96 -28.55
C LYS A 172 3.53 26.30 -27.20
N GLN A 173 4.56 26.70 -26.48
CA GLN A 173 4.75 26.31 -25.08
C GLN A 173 3.65 26.95 -24.21
N GLU A 174 3.03 26.15 -23.35
CA GLU A 174 2.07 26.62 -22.37
C GLU A 174 2.78 27.20 -21.15
N GLU A 175 2.28 28.32 -20.66
CA GLU A 175 2.65 28.86 -19.36
C GLU A 175 1.79 28.15 -18.30
N LEU A 176 2.44 27.79 -17.19
CA LEU A 176 1.84 27.10 -16.06
C LEU A 176 1.57 28.11 -14.93
N ASN A 177 0.38 28.07 -14.35
CA ASN A 177 0.04 28.87 -13.19
C ASN A 177 0.03 28.00 -11.93
N LEU A 178 1.01 28.20 -11.03
CA LEU A 178 1.07 27.56 -9.72
C LEU A 178 0.89 28.63 -8.64
N GLU A 179 -0.28 28.66 -7.98
CA GLU A 179 -0.57 29.59 -6.88
C GLU A 179 -0.27 31.07 -7.23
N ASN A 180 -0.70 31.53 -8.41
CA ASN A 180 -0.42 32.86 -8.99
C ASN A 180 1.05 33.11 -9.39
N LYS A 181 1.89 32.07 -9.43
CA LYS A 181 3.24 32.12 -9.99
C LYS A 181 3.26 31.46 -11.36
N LYS A 182 3.77 32.21 -12.33
CA LYS A 182 3.99 31.73 -13.70
C LYS A 182 5.26 30.89 -13.76
N LEU A 183 5.15 29.67 -14.27
CA LEU A 183 6.24 28.74 -14.52
C LEU A 183 6.24 28.33 -16.00
N ASN A 184 7.41 27.96 -16.51
CA ASN A 184 7.57 27.46 -17.87
C ASN A 184 7.59 25.92 -17.95
N SER A 185 7.89 25.27 -16.82
CA SER A 185 8.03 23.82 -16.68
C SER A 185 7.74 23.40 -15.24
N LEU A 186 7.61 22.08 -15.04
CA LEU A 186 7.60 21.46 -13.72
C LEU A 186 8.83 20.57 -13.56
N PRO A 187 9.39 20.48 -12.34
CA PRO A 187 10.51 19.59 -12.13
C PRO A 187 10.07 18.13 -12.30
N TYR A 188 10.88 17.34 -12.99
CA TYR A 188 10.67 15.91 -13.20
C TYR A 188 10.88 15.10 -11.90
N ASP A 189 11.71 15.64 -11.02
CA ASP A 189 11.93 15.13 -9.68
C ASP A 189 11.25 16.07 -8.67
N PHE A 190 10.76 15.54 -7.56
CA PHE A 190 10.29 16.36 -6.46
C PHE A 190 10.62 15.69 -5.14
N ASN A 191 10.78 16.51 -4.11
CA ASN A 191 10.93 16.04 -2.74
C ASN A 191 9.58 16.20 -2.06
N LEU A 192 9.17 15.18 -1.31
CA LEU A 192 7.95 15.22 -0.50
C LEU A 192 7.97 16.34 0.55
N GLY A 193 9.16 16.84 0.85
CA GLY A 193 9.45 17.82 1.87
C GLY A 193 9.42 17.16 3.25
N ALA A 194 10.23 17.67 4.17
CA ALA A 194 9.96 17.42 5.57
C ALA A 194 8.60 18.03 5.89
N LYS A 195 7.63 17.23 6.36
CA LYS A 195 6.40 17.79 6.91
C LYS A 195 6.78 18.76 8.01
N LYS A 196 6.07 19.90 8.07
CA LYS A 196 6.26 20.91 9.13
C LYS A 196 6.29 20.19 10.46
N THR A 197 7.34 20.42 11.24
CA THR A 197 7.41 20.07 12.65
C THR A 197 6.09 20.46 13.29
N PHE A 198 5.33 19.49 13.79
CA PHE A 198 4.12 19.79 14.55
C PHE A 198 4.53 20.72 15.69
N GLU A 199 3.80 21.82 15.89
CA GLU A 199 3.96 22.61 17.09
C GLU A 199 3.84 21.65 18.27
N ARG A 200 4.91 21.55 19.07
CA ARG A 200 4.91 20.80 20.32
C ARG A 200 3.85 21.43 21.23
N ARG A 201 2.60 21.02 21.06
CA ARG A 201 1.61 21.13 22.14
C ARG A 201 2.23 20.42 23.35
N LYS A 202 1.91 20.88 24.57
CA LYS A 202 2.17 20.09 25.78
C LYS A 202 1.34 18.81 25.66
N LEU A 203 1.89 17.82 24.96
CA LEU A 203 1.33 16.50 24.85
C LEU A 203 1.53 15.83 26.20
N GLU A 204 0.47 15.28 26.75
CA GLU A 204 0.58 14.41 27.92
C GLU A 204 1.46 13.21 27.56
N ASN A 205 2.13 12.64 28.55
CA ASN A 205 2.95 11.44 28.32
C ASN A 205 2.05 10.29 27.89
N PHE A 206 2.43 9.59 26.81
CA PHE A 206 1.71 8.40 26.37
C PHE A 206 1.76 7.33 27.47
N THR A 207 0.59 6.80 27.86
CA THR A 207 0.51 5.72 28.84
C THR A 207 0.56 4.39 28.10
N PHE A 208 1.68 3.68 28.25
CA PHE A 208 1.90 2.39 27.60
C PHE A 208 0.94 1.32 28.18
N PRO A 209 0.06 0.73 27.36
CA PRO A 209 -0.83 -0.30 27.85
C PRO A 209 -0.07 -1.60 28.11
N ARG A 210 -0.55 -2.37 29.10
CA ARG A 210 -0.08 -3.75 29.32
C ARG A 210 -0.55 -4.66 28.18
N PHE A 211 -1.80 -4.52 27.76
CA PHE A 211 -2.33 -5.16 26.56
C PHE A 211 -3.38 -4.24 25.94
N GLY A 212 -3.30 -4.01 24.63
CA GLY A 212 -4.21 -3.12 23.92
C GLY A 212 -3.65 -2.70 22.58
N PHE A 213 -4.32 -1.78 21.89
CA PHE A 213 -3.84 -1.25 20.62
C PHE A 213 -3.98 0.26 20.53
N THR A 214 -3.16 0.87 19.69
CA THR A 214 -3.28 2.28 19.28
C THR A 214 -3.50 2.31 17.79
N CYS A 215 -4.66 2.81 17.37
CA CYS A 215 -4.99 2.98 15.96
C CYS A 215 -4.14 4.12 15.36
N LEU A 216 -3.42 3.83 14.27
CA LEU A 216 -2.68 4.84 13.48
C LEU A 216 -3.51 5.32 12.28
N GLY A 217 -4.39 4.45 11.80
CA GLY A 217 -5.42 4.73 10.80
C GLY A 217 -6.42 3.58 10.76
N SER A 218 -7.65 3.89 10.35
CA SER A 218 -8.78 2.94 10.34
C SER A 218 -9.63 3.09 9.08
N SER A 219 -9.02 3.53 7.98
CA SER A 219 -9.69 3.73 6.69
C SER A 219 -8.92 3.03 5.57
N ASN A 220 -9.32 3.24 4.32
CA ASN A 220 -8.79 2.56 3.14
C ASN A 220 -8.06 3.52 2.19
N GLY A 221 -7.46 3.00 1.12
CA GLY A 221 -6.74 3.78 0.11
C GLY A 221 -7.58 4.80 -0.68
N PHE A 222 -8.92 4.76 -0.61
CA PHE A 222 -9.82 5.63 -1.38
C PHE A 222 -10.52 6.72 -0.58
N ASP A 223 -10.68 6.56 0.74
CA ASP A 223 -11.35 7.56 1.60
C ASP A 223 -10.51 8.84 1.72
N PRO A 224 -10.99 9.99 1.21
CA PRO A 224 -10.22 11.22 1.19
C PRO A 224 -9.86 11.81 2.55
N ASP A 225 -10.67 11.51 3.57
CA ASP A 225 -10.56 12.10 4.91
C ASP A 225 -9.88 11.15 5.92
N GLY A 226 -9.83 9.85 5.62
CA GLY A 226 -9.23 8.83 6.48
C GLY A 226 -7.75 8.54 6.18
N THR A 227 -7.02 8.08 7.20
CA THR A 227 -5.68 7.47 7.06
C THR A 227 -5.83 5.96 6.83
N THR A 228 -4.98 5.38 5.98
CA THR A 228 -4.98 3.93 5.75
C THR A 228 -4.79 3.11 7.03
N SER A 229 -5.36 1.91 7.03
CA SER A 229 -5.34 0.97 8.14
C SER A 229 -3.93 0.68 8.62
N GLY A 230 -3.77 0.69 9.94
CA GLY A 230 -2.56 0.24 10.63
C GLY A 230 -2.62 0.63 12.09
N PHE A 231 -1.97 -0.17 12.94
CA PHE A 231 -2.04 0.04 14.38
C PHE A 231 -0.79 -0.47 15.09
N ILE A 232 -0.64 -0.05 16.34
CA ILE A 232 0.36 -0.59 17.26
C ILE A 232 -0.36 -1.57 18.18
N LEU A 233 0.04 -2.82 18.21
CA LEU A 233 -0.34 -3.77 19.25
C LEU A 233 0.65 -3.65 20.41
N TRP A 234 0.13 -3.40 21.61
CA TRP A 234 0.92 -3.25 22.83
C TRP A 234 0.88 -4.52 23.66
N ILE A 235 2.06 -5.02 24.05
CA ILE A 235 2.23 -6.15 24.97
C ILE A 235 3.30 -5.77 25.99
N ASN A 236 2.92 -5.71 27.26
CA ASN A 236 3.76 -5.25 28.38
C ASN A 236 4.52 -3.94 28.09
N GLY A 237 3.82 -2.98 27.50
CA GLY A 237 4.36 -1.67 27.13
C GLY A 237 5.33 -1.66 25.96
N LYS A 238 5.52 -2.79 25.27
CA LYS A 238 6.27 -2.88 24.01
C LYS A 238 5.31 -2.89 22.84
N GLY A 239 5.56 -2.03 21.85
CA GLY A 239 4.74 -1.88 20.67
C GLY A 239 5.22 -2.78 19.53
N ILE A 240 4.28 -3.39 18.84
CA ILE A 240 4.48 -4.10 17.57
C ILE A 240 3.65 -3.37 16.53
N PHE A 241 4.28 -2.82 15.50
CA PHE A 241 3.52 -2.29 14.38
C PHE A 241 2.84 -3.43 13.62
N ILE A 242 1.57 -3.24 13.31
CA ILE A 242 0.83 -4.07 12.37
C ILE A 242 0.58 -3.19 11.15
N ASP A 243 1.21 -3.55 10.03
CA ASP A 243 1.09 -2.83 8.75
C ASP A 243 1.18 -1.30 8.90
N PRO A 244 2.34 -0.76 9.30
CA PRO A 244 2.45 0.67 9.53
C PRO A 244 2.21 1.44 8.22
N PRO A 245 1.25 2.38 8.16
CA PRO A 245 0.98 3.15 6.96
C PRO A 245 2.09 4.18 6.71
N ALA A 246 2.12 4.79 5.52
CA ALA A 246 3.09 5.84 5.16
C ALA A 246 3.13 7.04 6.14
N GLY A 247 2.06 7.25 6.90
CA GLY A 247 1.93 8.28 7.93
C GLY A 247 2.36 7.88 9.34
N ALA A 248 2.70 6.61 9.61
CA ALA A 248 2.83 6.04 10.96
C ALA A 248 3.75 6.83 11.90
N PHE A 249 4.92 7.27 11.41
CA PHE A 249 5.88 8.02 12.24
C PHE A 249 5.39 9.41 12.63
N ASN A 250 4.59 10.06 11.77
CA ASN A 250 3.95 11.32 12.14
C ASN A 250 2.95 11.08 13.27
N GLU A 251 2.24 9.96 13.27
CA GLU A 251 1.32 9.60 14.35
C GLU A 251 2.06 9.28 15.65
N LEU A 252 3.23 8.62 15.60
CA LEU A 252 4.07 8.46 16.78
C LEU A 252 4.47 9.80 17.39
N GLU A 253 4.97 10.73 16.57
CA GLU A 253 5.40 12.05 17.00
C GLU A 253 4.24 12.87 17.58
N LYS A 254 3.07 12.87 16.91
CA LYS A 254 1.85 13.55 17.39
C LYS A 254 1.35 13.01 18.73
N ASN A 255 1.50 11.71 18.97
CA ASN A 255 1.01 11.05 20.19
C ASN A 255 2.09 10.91 21.27
N ASN A 256 3.27 11.51 21.08
CA ASN A 256 4.40 11.43 22.00
C ASN A 256 4.80 9.97 22.33
N ILE A 257 4.71 9.09 21.32
CA ILE A 257 5.12 7.69 21.39
C ILE A 257 6.57 7.60 20.90
N PRO A 258 7.54 7.26 21.76
CA PRO A 258 8.93 7.10 21.35
C PRO A 258 9.06 5.94 20.37
N ILE A 259 9.74 6.13 19.24
CA ILE A 259 10.00 5.05 18.28
C ILE A 259 10.74 3.86 18.91
N SER A 260 11.55 4.09 19.95
CA SER A 260 12.23 3.04 20.71
C SER A 260 11.29 2.10 21.48
N SER A 261 10.02 2.46 21.65
CA SER A 261 9.00 1.58 22.21
C SER A 261 8.48 0.55 21.20
N ILE A 262 8.74 0.76 19.91
CA ILE A 262 8.36 -0.16 18.83
C ILE A 262 9.49 -1.18 18.66
N VAL A 263 9.20 -2.45 18.95
CA VAL A 263 10.20 -3.52 19.01
C VAL A 263 10.08 -4.55 17.88
N GLY A 264 9.05 -4.42 17.05
CA GLY A 264 8.80 -5.30 15.92
C GLY A 264 7.72 -4.78 14.97
N ILE A 265 7.61 -5.42 13.81
CA ILE A 265 6.59 -5.20 12.79
C ILE A 265 6.03 -6.55 12.39
N ILE A 266 4.71 -6.70 12.37
CA ILE A 266 4.03 -7.78 11.65
C ILE A 266 3.56 -7.19 10.32
N LEU A 267 4.09 -7.73 9.22
CA LEU A 267 3.68 -7.36 7.86
C LEU A 267 2.72 -8.43 7.34
N THR A 268 1.47 -8.05 7.11
CA THR A 268 0.42 -9.00 6.74
C THR A 268 0.34 -9.30 5.26
N HIS A 269 0.63 -8.32 4.40
CA HIS A 269 0.63 -8.42 2.94
C HIS A 269 1.30 -7.20 2.28
N CYS A 270 1.43 -7.21 0.95
CA CYS A 270 2.26 -6.26 0.18
C CYS A 270 1.46 -5.22 -0.64
N HIS A 271 0.22 -4.91 -0.25
CA HIS A 271 -0.46 -3.72 -0.76
C HIS A 271 0.22 -2.45 -0.24
N ALA A 272 0.23 -1.41 -1.08
CA ALA A 272 0.88 -0.13 -0.80
C ALA A 272 0.52 0.53 0.54
N ASP A 273 -0.72 0.36 0.98
CA ASP A 273 -1.21 0.94 2.22
C ASP A 273 -0.79 0.20 3.49
N HIS A 274 -0.25 -1.02 3.36
CA HIS A 274 0.21 -1.85 4.48
C HIS A 274 1.74 -1.95 4.57
N ASP A 275 2.46 -1.85 3.46
CA ASP A 275 3.90 -2.10 3.42
C ASP A 275 4.79 -0.84 3.39
N ALA A 276 4.23 0.32 3.04
CA ALA A 276 4.99 1.57 2.89
C ALA A 276 5.73 1.98 4.17
N GLY A 277 5.08 1.92 5.34
CA GLY A 277 5.72 2.26 6.61
C GLY A 277 6.72 1.21 7.09
N THR A 278 6.61 -0.03 6.59
CA THR A 278 7.57 -1.11 6.90
C THR A 278 8.92 -0.79 6.28
N LEU A 279 8.94 -0.46 4.98
CA LEU A 279 10.17 -0.01 4.32
C LEU A 279 10.73 1.25 4.99
N GLN A 280 9.86 2.23 5.26
CA GLN A 280 10.25 3.47 5.92
C GLN A 280 10.91 3.21 7.28
N SER A 281 10.39 2.25 8.07
CA SER A 281 10.99 1.88 9.36
C SER A 281 12.39 1.31 9.22
N MET A 282 12.58 0.41 8.24
CA MET A 282 13.88 -0.20 7.95
C MET A 282 14.90 0.87 7.53
N LEU A 283 14.53 1.76 6.60
CA LEU A 283 15.42 2.78 6.06
C LEU A 283 15.77 3.89 7.08
N ARG A 284 14.91 4.15 8.06
CA ARG A 284 15.22 5.08 9.17
C ARG A 284 16.19 4.50 10.20
N GLY A 285 16.59 3.24 10.07
CA GLY A 285 17.54 2.59 10.98
C GLY A 285 16.93 2.12 12.30
N ASN A 286 15.60 1.97 12.37
CA ASN A 286 14.97 1.37 13.53
C ASN A 286 15.31 -0.13 13.54
N LYS A 287 16.01 -0.60 14.57
CA LYS A 287 16.27 -2.03 14.76
C LYS A 287 14.98 -2.74 15.18
N VAL A 288 14.18 -3.14 14.20
CA VAL A 288 12.93 -3.86 14.40
C VAL A 288 13.05 -5.29 13.90
N ARG A 289 12.31 -6.19 14.56
CA ARG A 289 12.11 -7.56 14.09
C ARG A 289 10.90 -7.59 13.18
N ILE A 290 11.03 -8.19 11.99
CA ILE A 290 9.93 -8.36 11.05
C ILE A 290 9.35 -9.75 11.21
N TYR A 291 8.04 -9.84 11.42
CA TYR A 291 7.29 -11.09 11.52
C TYR A 291 6.35 -11.19 10.33
N THR A 292 6.59 -12.16 9.45
CA THR A 292 5.74 -12.38 8.27
C THR A 292 6.00 -13.78 7.71
N THR A 293 5.28 -14.22 6.67
CA THR A 293 5.61 -15.49 6.02
C THR A 293 6.75 -15.31 5.01
N ARG A 294 7.38 -16.40 4.57
CA ARG A 294 8.45 -16.28 3.57
C ARG A 294 7.90 -15.78 2.24
N THR A 295 6.70 -16.23 1.83
CA THR A 295 6.07 -15.74 0.59
C THR A 295 5.89 -14.22 0.59
N ILE A 296 5.35 -13.65 1.68
CA ILE A 296 5.13 -12.20 1.81
C ILE A 296 6.46 -11.45 1.84
N TRP A 297 7.46 -11.96 2.57
CA TRP A 297 8.79 -11.33 2.63
C TRP A 297 9.49 -11.28 1.27
N GLU A 298 9.46 -12.37 0.50
CA GLU A 298 10.07 -12.40 -0.84
C GLU A 298 9.31 -11.51 -1.83
N SER A 299 7.99 -11.37 -1.67
CA SER A 299 7.17 -10.42 -2.43
C SER A 299 7.55 -8.96 -2.10
N PHE A 300 7.66 -8.64 -0.81
CA PHE A 300 8.12 -7.33 -0.34
C PHE A 300 9.50 -6.96 -0.88
N LYS A 301 10.48 -7.88 -0.80
CA LYS A 301 11.82 -7.66 -1.36
C LYS A 301 11.77 -7.45 -2.87
N THR A 302 11.05 -8.31 -3.60
CA THR A 302 10.89 -8.19 -5.06
C THR A 302 10.33 -6.82 -5.45
N LYS A 303 9.31 -6.34 -4.73
CA LYS A 303 8.71 -5.02 -4.92
C LYS A 303 9.72 -3.88 -4.72
N TYR A 304 10.48 -3.89 -3.62
CA TYR A 304 11.33 -2.76 -3.25
C TYR A 304 12.76 -2.79 -3.81
N LYS A 305 13.29 -3.94 -4.23
CA LYS A 305 14.61 -4.04 -4.88
C LYS A 305 14.72 -3.15 -6.10
N GLY A 306 13.68 -3.17 -6.96
CA GLY A 306 13.65 -2.32 -8.15
C GLY A 306 13.51 -0.83 -7.82
N LEU A 307 12.69 -0.49 -6.81
CA LEU A 307 12.48 0.91 -6.39
C LEU A 307 13.74 1.54 -5.79
N LEU A 308 14.50 0.77 -5.02
CA LEU A 308 15.73 1.20 -4.34
C LEU A 308 17.00 0.99 -5.18
N ASN A 309 16.91 0.18 -6.25
CA ASN A 309 18.06 -0.29 -7.03
C ASN A 309 19.11 -1.01 -6.16
N VAL A 310 18.67 -2.01 -5.40
CA VAL A 310 19.49 -2.79 -4.44
C VAL A 310 19.35 -4.30 -4.65
N ASP A 311 20.27 -5.07 -4.07
CA ASP A 311 20.20 -6.54 -4.04
C ASP A 311 19.42 -7.06 -2.82
N ASP A 312 19.33 -8.39 -2.67
CA ASP A 312 18.67 -8.98 -1.50
C ASP A 312 19.37 -8.55 -0.21
N ASN A 313 20.70 -8.75 -0.14
CA ASN A 313 21.52 -8.55 1.06
C ASN A 313 21.31 -7.20 1.75
N PHE A 314 20.91 -6.18 1.01
CA PHE A 314 20.51 -4.89 1.57
C PHE A 314 19.43 -5.04 2.65
N PHE A 315 18.35 -5.80 2.42
CA PHE A 315 17.24 -5.93 3.36
C PHE A 315 17.65 -6.70 4.62
N GLU A 316 18.41 -7.78 4.47
CA GLU A 316 18.92 -8.56 5.61
C GLU A 316 19.92 -7.76 6.46
N SER A 317 20.52 -6.69 5.94
CA SER A 317 21.37 -5.79 6.72
C SER A 317 20.58 -4.80 7.60
N LEU A 318 19.30 -4.57 7.30
CA LEU A 318 18.46 -3.55 7.95
C LEU A 318 17.60 -4.10 9.08
N CYS A 319 17.23 -5.38 9.03
CA CYS A 319 16.31 -5.98 10.01
C CYS A 319 16.61 -7.46 10.28
N GLU A 320 16.07 -7.96 11.39
CA GLU A 320 16.00 -9.39 11.66
C GLU A 320 14.60 -9.91 11.30
N THR A 321 14.52 -10.91 10.43
CA THR A 321 13.24 -11.45 9.95
C THR A 321 12.93 -12.80 10.60
N PHE A 322 11.72 -12.94 11.14
CA PHE A 322 11.17 -14.15 11.75
C PHE A 322 10.02 -14.67 10.89
N PHE A 323 10.24 -15.81 10.23
CA PHE A 323 9.23 -16.43 9.40
C PHE A 323 8.19 -17.16 10.25
N VAL A 324 6.96 -16.64 10.24
CA VAL A 324 5.82 -17.25 10.93
C VAL A 324 5.13 -18.27 10.03
N LYS A 325 4.53 -19.30 10.65
CA LYS A 325 3.80 -20.34 9.93
C LYS A 325 2.32 -20.32 10.28
N VAL A 326 1.48 -20.33 9.25
CA VAL A 326 0.02 -20.43 9.37
C VAL A 326 -0.33 -21.70 10.16
N GLY A 327 -1.17 -21.53 11.19
CA GLY A 327 -1.65 -22.61 12.04
C GLY A 327 -0.70 -23.03 13.18
N LYS A 328 0.52 -22.49 13.25
CA LYS A 328 1.48 -22.73 14.34
C LYS A 328 1.51 -21.56 15.33
N ASN A 329 1.82 -21.89 16.57
CA ASN A 329 1.99 -20.92 17.65
C ASN A 329 3.42 -20.38 17.68
N ILE A 330 3.58 -19.10 17.99
CA ILE A 330 4.85 -18.44 18.23
C ILE A 330 4.73 -17.48 19.41
N ASN A 331 5.76 -17.38 20.23
CA ASN A 331 5.81 -16.39 21.30
C ASN A 331 6.39 -15.08 20.78
N ILE A 332 5.67 -13.97 20.94
CA ILE A 332 6.16 -12.62 20.67
C ILE A 332 5.89 -11.76 21.90
N GLU A 333 6.96 -11.26 22.52
CA GLU A 333 6.89 -10.44 23.75
C GLU A 333 6.06 -11.07 24.89
N ASN A 334 6.16 -12.39 25.08
CA ASN A 334 5.41 -13.19 26.05
C ASN A 334 3.91 -13.36 25.76
N ALA A 335 3.41 -12.94 24.60
CA ALA A 335 2.08 -13.33 24.12
C ALA A 335 2.17 -14.50 23.14
N ASN A 336 1.16 -15.37 23.15
CA ASN A 336 1.05 -16.49 22.22
C ASN A 336 0.31 -16.04 20.97
N PHE A 337 1.02 -15.97 19.84
CA PHE A 337 0.46 -15.64 18.54
C PHE A 337 0.19 -16.91 17.74
N ARG A 338 -0.95 -16.98 17.07
CA ARG A 338 -1.23 -18.00 16.07
C ARG A 338 -1.72 -17.35 14.79
N PHE A 339 -0.94 -17.50 13.73
CA PHE A 339 -1.23 -16.90 12.42
C PHE A 339 -2.24 -17.73 11.62
N HIS A 340 -3.05 -17.05 10.84
CA HIS A 340 -4.01 -17.65 9.91
C HIS A 340 -3.91 -16.95 8.56
N HIS A 341 -4.25 -17.66 7.48
CA HIS A 341 -4.37 -17.04 6.16
C HIS A 341 -5.69 -16.27 6.08
N ALA A 342 -5.66 -15.04 5.57
CA ALA A 342 -6.86 -14.24 5.29
C ALA A 342 -7.36 -14.54 3.86
N LEU A 343 -8.66 -14.33 3.58
CA LEU A 343 -9.18 -14.58 2.23
C LEU A 343 -9.04 -13.31 1.39
N HIS A 344 -7.95 -13.16 0.63
CA HIS A 344 -7.58 -11.89 -0.03
C HIS A 344 -7.03 -12.09 -1.46
N SER A 345 -6.89 -10.98 -2.21
CA SER A 345 -6.40 -10.94 -3.60
C SER A 345 -4.93 -11.34 -3.75
N ILE A 346 -4.12 -11.14 -2.71
CA ILE A 346 -2.72 -11.55 -2.59
C ILE A 346 -2.49 -12.30 -1.27
N PRO A 347 -1.38 -13.06 -1.11
CA PRO A 347 -1.10 -13.79 0.11
C PRO A 347 -1.11 -12.89 1.33
N THR A 348 -2.01 -13.20 2.27
CA THR A 348 -2.30 -12.31 3.40
C THR A 348 -2.45 -13.12 4.67
N ILE A 349 -1.86 -12.63 5.76
CA ILE A 349 -1.97 -13.26 7.07
C ILE A 349 -2.70 -12.37 8.07
N GLY A 350 -3.61 -12.97 8.83
CA GLY A 350 -4.08 -12.42 10.10
C GLY A 350 -3.46 -13.20 11.26
N PHE A 351 -3.83 -12.84 12.48
CA PHE A 351 -3.38 -13.57 13.66
C PHE A 351 -4.40 -13.54 14.80
N THR A 352 -4.19 -14.45 15.73
CA THR A 352 -4.81 -14.42 17.05
C THR A 352 -3.74 -14.24 18.11
N VAL A 353 -4.11 -13.59 19.21
CA VAL A 353 -3.21 -13.35 20.35
C VAL A 353 -3.89 -13.85 21.60
N GLU A 354 -3.17 -14.64 22.39
CA GLU A 354 -3.52 -14.95 23.77
C GLU A 354 -2.47 -14.31 24.68
N PHE A 355 -2.94 -13.46 25.59
CA PHE A 355 -2.10 -12.79 26.56
C PHE A 355 -2.84 -12.75 27.90
N GLU A 356 -2.32 -13.51 28.88
CA GLU A 356 -2.96 -13.69 30.19
C GLU A 356 -4.38 -14.25 30.06
N ASP A 357 -5.39 -13.53 30.55
CA ASP A 357 -6.81 -13.90 30.46
C ASP A 357 -7.52 -13.29 29.25
N LYS A 358 -6.78 -12.65 28.32
CA LYS A 358 -7.33 -11.94 27.17
C LYS A 358 -6.97 -12.61 25.85
N THR A 359 -7.92 -12.54 24.93
CA THR A 359 -7.79 -13.05 23.57
C THR A 359 -8.15 -11.98 22.54
N LEU A 360 -7.37 -11.91 21.46
CA LEU A 360 -7.60 -10.98 20.35
C LEU A 360 -7.60 -11.75 19.03
N PHE A 361 -8.52 -11.39 18.14
CA PHE A 361 -8.52 -11.81 16.74
C PHE A 361 -8.28 -10.60 15.84
N TYR A 362 -7.31 -10.71 14.94
CA TYR A 362 -7.11 -9.78 13.84
C TYR A 362 -7.29 -10.52 12.51
N SER A 363 -8.23 -10.08 11.68
CA SER A 363 -8.50 -10.71 10.39
C SER A 363 -7.45 -10.39 9.34
N SER A 364 -6.80 -9.22 9.44
CA SER A 364 -6.24 -8.50 8.29
C SER A 364 -7.31 -8.17 7.23
N ASP A 365 -6.89 -7.66 6.09
CA ASP A 365 -7.74 -7.55 4.90
C ASP A 365 -8.29 -8.93 4.54
N THR A 366 -9.61 -9.05 4.51
CA THR A 366 -10.27 -10.31 4.17
C THR A 366 -11.62 -10.08 3.55
N PHE A 367 -11.92 -10.88 2.53
CA PHE A 367 -13.20 -10.89 1.85
C PHE A 367 -14.27 -11.64 2.65
N VAL A 368 -15.12 -10.87 3.33
CA VAL A 368 -16.28 -11.39 4.08
C VAL A 368 -17.54 -10.72 3.57
N SER A 369 -18.34 -11.47 2.82
CA SER A 369 -19.64 -11.01 2.30
C SER A 369 -20.58 -12.18 2.01
N ASP A 370 -21.81 -11.89 1.61
CA ASP A 370 -22.75 -12.91 1.11
C ASP A 370 -22.18 -13.71 -0.06
N ARG A 371 -21.23 -13.13 -0.81
CA ARG A 371 -20.57 -13.78 -1.95
C ARG A 371 -19.44 -14.71 -1.55
N THR A 372 -18.98 -14.72 -0.30
CA THR A 372 -17.99 -15.70 0.19
C THR A 372 -18.50 -17.13 -0.03
N LYS A 373 -19.82 -17.35 -0.04
CA LYS A 373 -20.43 -18.64 -0.35
C LYS A 373 -20.14 -19.15 -1.76
N LEU A 374 -19.89 -18.25 -2.73
CA LEU A 374 -19.51 -18.66 -4.09
C LEU A 374 -18.22 -19.49 -4.11
N LEU A 375 -17.24 -19.15 -3.25
CA LEU A 375 -16.01 -19.92 -3.18
C LEU A 375 -16.26 -21.34 -2.63
N LEU A 376 -17.20 -21.49 -1.69
CA LEU A 376 -17.61 -22.78 -1.14
C LEU A 376 -18.38 -23.60 -2.20
N ASP A 377 -19.37 -22.99 -2.85
CA ASP A 377 -20.20 -23.64 -3.87
C ASP A 377 -19.36 -24.08 -5.09
N GLU A 378 -18.29 -23.35 -5.42
CA GLU A 378 -17.33 -23.71 -6.47
C GLU A 378 -16.24 -24.70 -6.02
N GLY A 379 -16.20 -25.09 -4.74
CA GLY A 379 -15.18 -25.98 -4.18
C GLY A 379 -13.77 -25.37 -4.14
N ILE A 380 -13.67 -24.04 -4.14
CA ILE A 380 -12.40 -23.31 -3.99
C ILE A 380 -11.95 -23.36 -2.53
N ILE A 381 -12.89 -23.20 -1.59
CA ILE A 381 -12.66 -23.33 -0.15
C ILE A 381 -13.50 -24.47 0.43
N SER A 382 -13.05 -25.08 1.53
CA SER A 382 -13.81 -26.09 2.25
C SER A 382 -14.86 -25.47 3.18
N THR A 383 -15.78 -26.30 3.70
CA THR A 383 -16.75 -25.88 4.72
C THR A 383 -16.05 -25.33 5.96
N GLU A 384 -14.98 -25.99 6.42
CA GLU A 384 -14.21 -25.55 7.60
C GLU A 384 -13.55 -24.18 7.34
N ARG A 385 -13.06 -23.94 6.12
CA ARG A 385 -12.47 -22.65 5.74
C ARG A 385 -13.54 -21.56 5.64
N TYR A 386 -14.71 -21.87 5.10
CA TYR A 386 -15.86 -20.96 5.08
C TYR A 386 -16.30 -20.58 6.50
N ASP A 387 -16.50 -21.56 7.37
CA ASP A 387 -16.88 -21.32 8.76
C ASP A 387 -15.81 -20.54 9.53
N PHE A 388 -14.53 -20.82 9.25
CA PHE A 388 -13.43 -20.06 9.82
C PHE A 388 -13.56 -18.57 9.49
N VAL A 389 -13.68 -18.24 8.21
CA VAL A 389 -13.78 -16.85 7.72
C VAL A 389 -15.04 -16.16 8.25
N MET A 390 -16.18 -16.84 8.27
CA MET A 390 -17.47 -16.23 8.61
C MET A 390 -17.76 -16.14 10.11
N ASN A 391 -17.16 -17.01 10.94
CA ASN A 391 -17.60 -17.19 12.32
C ASN A 391 -16.48 -17.27 13.37
N TYR A 392 -15.25 -17.63 13.00
CA TYR A 392 -14.21 -17.95 13.98
C TYR A 392 -13.85 -16.80 14.91
N PHE A 393 -13.95 -15.55 14.43
CA PHE A 393 -13.63 -14.35 15.21
C PHE A 393 -14.57 -14.14 16.41
N LYS A 394 -15.79 -14.70 16.40
CA LYS A 394 -16.85 -14.43 17.39
C LYS A 394 -16.54 -14.91 18.81
N LYS A 395 -15.52 -15.75 18.99
CA LYS A 395 -15.14 -16.35 20.28
C LYS A 395 -14.05 -15.58 21.04
N PHE A 396 -13.52 -14.50 20.47
CA PHE A 396 -12.41 -13.73 21.04
C PHE A 396 -12.93 -12.51 21.80
N ASP A 397 -12.21 -12.09 22.85
CA ASP A 397 -12.60 -10.93 23.67
C ASP A 397 -12.51 -9.61 22.89
N TYR A 398 -11.47 -9.48 22.07
CA TYR A 398 -11.24 -8.35 21.19
C TYR A 398 -11.17 -8.79 19.75
N VAL A 399 -11.86 -8.07 18.87
CA VAL A 399 -11.91 -8.38 17.44
C VAL A 399 -11.58 -7.13 16.64
N LEU A 400 -10.50 -7.19 15.88
CA LEU A 400 -10.13 -6.24 14.84
C LEU A 400 -10.40 -6.94 13.50
N HIS A 401 -11.47 -6.53 12.81
CA HIS A 401 -11.95 -7.23 11.64
C HIS A 401 -12.21 -6.28 10.48
N GLU A 402 -11.83 -6.71 9.28
CA GLU A 402 -12.14 -6.02 8.02
C GLU A 402 -13.66 -5.86 7.86
N ALA A 403 -14.09 -4.65 7.53
CA ALA A 403 -15.50 -4.28 7.42
C ALA A 403 -15.85 -3.62 6.07
N GLY A 404 -14.95 -3.68 5.08
CA GLY A 404 -15.00 -2.96 3.82
C GLY A 404 -14.46 -3.74 2.62
N GLY A 405 -14.88 -4.99 2.45
CA GLY A 405 -14.85 -5.69 1.16
C GLY A 405 -13.48 -5.87 0.51
N GLY A 406 -12.51 -6.37 1.29
CA GLY A 406 -11.15 -6.73 0.85
C GLY A 406 -11.06 -7.44 -0.50
#